data_AF-A0A972B854-F1
#
_entry.id   AF-A0A972B854-F1
#
_cell.length_a   1.000
_cell.length_b   1.000
_cell.length_c   1.000
_cell.angle_alpha   90.00
_cell.angle_beta   90.00
_cell.angle_gamma   90.00
#
_symmetry.space_group_name_H-M   'P 1'
#
loop_
_entity.id
_entity.type
_entity.pdbx_description
1 polymer ?
#
loop_
_entity_poly.entity_id
_entity_poly.type
_entity_poly.pdbx_seq_one_letter_code
_entity_poly.pdbx_strand_id
1 'polypeptide(L)'
;MYYKKDWIMDQIEAMTRFMIQVITSKKADTEEISEYDQFNTESNELYKKLHLLIMDHKLNKAENLLFEYIQNNDKDALPAAILFYSELNSLSDEILEQHDFPREEIVSGIRDLSNIYGIDLNIFPPI
;
A
#
# COMPACT_ATOMS: atom_id res chain seq x y z
N MET A 1 16.95 7.06 15.37
CA MET A 1 16.58 6.11 16.43
C MET A 1 15.85 4.95 15.76
N TYR A 2 16.50 3.78 15.63
CA TYR A 2 16.02 2.66 14.82
C TYR A 2 14.60 2.18 15.20
N TYR A 3 14.25 2.20 16.49
CA TYR A 3 12.95 1.74 17.00
C TYR A 3 11.69 2.44 16.44
N LYS A 4 11.75 3.74 16.10
CA LYS A 4 10.57 4.42 15.52
C LYS A 4 10.30 3.89 14.10
N LYS A 5 11.36 3.60 13.34
CA LYS A 5 11.28 3.19 11.94
C LYS A 5 10.71 1.78 11.82
N ASP A 6 11.25 0.84 12.59
CA ASP A 6 10.73 -0.54 12.64
C ASP A 6 9.23 -0.56 13.01
N TRP A 7 8.85 0.26 13.98
CA TRP A 7 7.44 0.39 14.38
C TRP A 7 6.54 0.96 13.26
N ILE A 8 6.98 1.98 12.51
CA ILE A 8 6.20 2.51 11.38
C ILE A 8 6.03 1.44 10.30
N MET A 9 7.09 0.68 9.99
CA MET A 9 7.01 -0.40 9.00
C MET A 9 6.03 -1.49 9.43
N ASP A 10 6.06 -1.90 10.71
CA ASP A 10 5.10 -2.84 11.29
C ASP A 10 3.66 -2.30 11.23
N GLN A 11 3.47 -0.99 11.47
CA GLN A 11 2.16 -0.36 11.34
C GLN A 11 1.65 -0.35 9.89
N ILE A 12 2.51 -0.03 8.93
CA ILE A 12 2.16 -0.07 7.51
C ILE A 12 1.73 -1.47 7.10
N GLU A 13 2.51 -2.50 7.47
CA GLU A 13 2.16 -3.90 7.19
C GLU A 13 0.83 -4.31 7.85
N ALA A 14 0.60 -3.91 9.10
CA ALA A 14 -0.64 -4.23 9.80
C ALA A 14 -1.86 -3.55 9.14
N MET A 15 -1.73 -2.30 8.68
CA MET A 15 -2.79 -1.59 7.96
C MET A 15 -3.10 -2.25 6.61
N THR A 16 -2.09 -2.62 5.82
CA THR A 16 -2.31 -3.27 4.51
C THR A 16 -2.97 -4.64 4.67
N ARG A 17 -2.50 -5.46 5.63
CA ARG A 17 -3.13 -6.75 5.96
C ARG A 17 -4.58 -6.58 6.42
N PHE A 18 -4.86 -5.58 7.24
CA PHE A 18 -6.23 -5.30 7.67
C PHE A 18 -7.14 -4.89 6.51
N MET A 19 -6.66 -4.06 5.58
CA MET A 19 -7.43 -3.72 4.37
C MET A 19 -7.76 -4.96 3.53
N ILE A 20 -6.82 -5.91 3.38
CA ILE A 20 -7.08 -7.19 2.70
C ILE A 20 -8.16 -7.99 3.42
N GLN A 21 -8.11 -8.07 4.75
CA GLN A 21 -9.13 -8.78 5.55
C GLN A 21 -10.52 -8.16 5.37
N VAL A 22 -10.61 -6.82 5.36
CA VAL A 22 -11.88 -6.11 5.14
C VAL A 22 -12.45 -6.42 3.75
N ILE A 23 -11.62 -6.35 2.70
CA ILE A 23 -12.08 -6.56 1.32
C ILE A 23 -12.47 -8.02 1.06
N THR A 24 -11.71 -8.97 1.61
CA THR A 24 -12.00 -10.40 1.46
C THR A 24 -13.13 -10.87 2.38
N SER A 25 -13.55 -10.05 3.36
CA SER A 25 -14.60 -10.36 4.34
C SER A 25 -14.37 -11.66 5.13
N LYS A 26 -13.11 -12.07 5.25
CA LYS A 26 -12.68 -13.26 5.98
C LYS A 26 -11.69 -12.85 7.06
N LYS A 27 -11.60 -13.66 8.13
CA LYS A 27 -10.38 -13.68 8.94
C LYS A 27 -9.29 -14.31 8.08
N ALA A 28 -8.78 -13.54 7.12
CA ALA A 28 -7.74 -14.02 6.23
C ALA A 28 -6.55 -14.39 7.11
N ASP A 29 -6.27 -15.69 7.17
CA ASP A 29 -5.04 -16.20 7.73
C ASP A 29 -3.89 -15.87 6.76
N THR A 30 -2.67 -16.25 7.16
CA THR A 30 -1.47 -15.94 6.37
C THR A 30 -1.54 -16.50 4.94
N GLU A 31 -2.24 -17.62 4.74
CA GLU A 31 -2.36 -18.27 3.43
C GLU A 31 -3.30 -17.48 2.51
N GLU A 32 -4.48 -17.07 2.99
CA GLU A 32 -5.41 -16.26 2.18
C GLU A 32 -4.82 -14.89 1.78
N ILE A 33 -4.02 -14.27 2.65
CA ILE A 33 -3.31 -13.03 2.32
C ILE A 33 -2.28 -13.29 1.21
N SER A 34 -1.52 -14.38 1.30
CA SER A 34 -0.54 -14.73 0.29
C SER A 34 -1.19 -15.05 -1.07
N GLU A 35 -2.32 -15.74 -1.07
CA GLU A 35 -3.10 -16.02 -2.29
C GLU A 35 -3.64 -14.72 -2.91
N TYR A 36 -4.16 -13.81 -2.08
CA TYR A 36 -4.61 -12.49 -2.52
C TYR A 36 -3.48 -11.70 -3.18
N ASP A 37 -2.32 -11.65 -2.53
CA ASP A 37 -1.16 -10.91 -3.04
C ASP A 37 -0.67 -11.50 -4.37
N GLN A 38 -0.55 -12.83 -4.44
CA GLN A 38 -0.12 -13.52 -5.66
C GLN A 38 -1.11 -13.27 -6.81
N PHE A 39 -2.40 -13.48 -6.57
CA PHE A 39 -3.43 -13.31 -7.59
C PHE A 39 -3.43 -11.89 -8.16
N ASN A 40 -3.39 -10.87 -7.28
CA ASN A 40 -3.41 -9.48 -7.72
C ASN A 40 -2.08 -9.06 -8.36
N THR A 41 -0.94 -9.58 -7.91
CA THR A 41 0.35 -9.36 -8.57
C THR A 41 0.35 -9.84 -10.02
N GLU A 42 -0.27 -11.00 -10.29
CA GLU A 42 -0.31 -11.60 -11.63
C GLU A 42 -1.41 -11.01 -12.53
N SER A 43 -2.56 -10.65 -11.96
CA SER A 43 -3.76 -10.28 -12.73
C SER A 43 -4.05 -8.78 -12.81
N ASN A 44 -3.51 -7.97 -11.89
CA ASN A 44 -3.83 -6.54 -11.82
C ASN A 44 -2.92 -5.71 -12.73
N GLU A 45 -3.46 -5.25 -13.87
CA GLU A 45 -2.72 -4.47 -14.86
C GLU A 45 -2.29 -3.08 -14.36
N LEU A 46 -3.05 -2.48 -13.43
CA LEU A 46 -2.63 -1.22 -12.81
C LEU A 46 -1.41 -1.46 -11.92
N TYR A 47 -1.43 -2.48 -11.08
CA TYR A 47 -0.29 -2.81 -10.23
C TYR A 47 0.98 -3.07 -11.06
N LYS A 48 0.89 -3.79 -12.19
CA LYS A 48 2.04 -3.98 -13.08
C LYS A 48 2.65 -2.66 -13.57
N LYS A 49 1.83 -1.65 -13.87
CA LYS A 49 2.31 -0.30 -14.24
C LYS A 49 2.97 0.40 -13.06
N LEU A 50 2.37 0.31 -11.87
CA LEU A 50 2.92 0.89 -10.65
C LEU A 50 4.27 0.26 -10.30
N HIS A 51 4.38 -1.07 -10.39
CA HIS A 51 5.59 -1.82 -10.15
C HIS A 51 6.74 -1.36 -11.07
N LEU A 52 6.48 -1.18 -12.37
CA LEU A 52 7.48 -0.63 -13.30
C LEU A 52 7.94 0.78 -12.89
N LEU A 53 7.05 1.61 -12.35
CA LEU A 53 7.40 2.94 -11.84
C LEU A 53 8.20 2.86 -10.54
N ILE A 54 7.93 1.88 -9.67
CA ILE A 54 8.74 1.61 -8.47
C ILE A 54 10.16 1.19 -8.87
N MET A 55 10.30 0.28 -9.83
CA MET A 55 11.60 -0.16 -10.36
C MET A 55 12.42 1.00 -10.96
N ASP A 56 11.73 1.98 -11.56
CA ASP A 56 12.31 3.23 -12.07
C ASP A 56 12.51 4.30 -10.99
N HIS A 57 12.20 4.01 -9.72
CA HIS A 57 12.19 4.93 -8.59
C HIS A 57 11.34 6.20 -8.78
N LYS A 58 10.31 6.11 -9.61
CA LYS A 58 9.35 7.19 -9.88
C LYS A 58 8.16 7.12 -8.91
N LEU A 59 8.44 7.07 -7.60
CA LEU A 59 7.46 6.77 -6.54
C LEU A 59 6.28 7.75 -6.54
N ASN A 60 6.56 9.05 -6.54
CA ASN A 60 5.56 10.11 -6.64
C ASN A 60 4.70 10.00 -7.93
N LYS A 61 5.27 9.56 -9.06
CA LYS A 61 4.49 9.37 -10.29
C LYS A 61 3.60 8.13 -10.22
N ALA A 62 4.08 7.08 -9.56
CA ALA A 62 3.30 5.87 -9.32
C ALA A 62 2.07 6.19 -8.45
N GLU A 63 2.26 6.94 -7.36
CA GLU A 63 1.15 7.34 -6.49
C GLU A 63 0.14 8.23 -7.24
N ASN A 64 0.61 9.23 -8.00
CA ASN A 64 -0.30 10.05 -8.82
C ASN A 64 -1.13 9.21 -9.79
N LEU A 65 -0.50 8.26 -10.50
CA LEU A 65 -1.21 7.34 -11.39
C LEU A 65 -2.23 6.49 -10.62
N LEU A 66 -1.87 5.99 -9.44
CA LEU A 66 -2.78 5.22 -8.60
C LEU A 66 -4.02 6.06 -8.25
N PHE A 67 -3.84 7.31 -7.80
CA PHE A 67 -4.96 8.17 -7.44
C PHE A 67 -5.81 8.60 -8.64
N GLU A 68 -5.25 8.72 -9.85
CA GLU A 68 -6.04 8.90 -11.07
C GLU A 68 -7.01 7.73 -11.30
N TYR A 69 -6.56 6.49 -11.08
CA TYR A 69 -7.40 5.30 -11.21
C TYR A 69 -8.46 5.21 -10.10
N ILE A 70 -8.10 5.58 -8.87
CA ILE A 70 -9.05 5.68 -7.74
C ILE A 70 -10.15 6.70 -8.05
N GLN A 71 -9.79 7.89 -8.54
CA GLN A 71 -10.76 8.94 -8.89
C GLN A 71 -11.72 8.53 -10.01
N ASN A 72 -11.29 7.63 -10.90
CA ASN A 72 -12.11 7.07 -11.96
C ASN A 72 -12.98 5.88 -11.50
N ASN A 73 -13.02 5.58 -10.20
CA ASN A 73 -13.72 4.42 -9.62
C ASN A 73 -13.29 3.08 -10.27
N ASP A 74 -12.02 2.94 -10.62
CA ASP A 74 -11.52 1.67 -11.12
C ASP A 74 -11.54 0.62 -10.00
N LYS A 75 -12.18 -0.53 -10.28
CA LYS A 75 -12.32 -1.64 -9.34
C LYS A 75 -10.98 -2.29 -8.97
N ASP A 76 -9.98 -2.19 -9.85
CA ASP A 76 -8.66 -2.78 -9.66
C ASP A 76 -7.73 -1.82 -8.90
N ALA A 77 -8.17 -0.58 -8.63
CA ALA A 77 -7.38 0.44 -7.95
C ALA A 77 -7.08 0.10 -6.48
N LEU A 78 -8.07 -0.39 -5.72
CA LEU A 78 -7.86 -0.72 -4.31
C LEU A 78 -6.88 -1.89 -4.11
N PRO A 79 -7.03 -3.05 -4.80
CA PRO A 79 -6.02 -4.10 -4.73
C PRO A 79 -4.62 -3.64 -5.19
N ALA A 80 -4.54 -2.82 -6.24
CA ALA A 80 -3.28 -2.26 -6.69
C ALA A 80 -2.64 -1.34 -5.66
N ALA A 81 -3.43 -0.51 -4.97
CA ALA A 81 -2.96 0.38 -3.90
C ALA A 81 -2.35 -0.40 -2.74
N ILE A 82 -3.01 -1.47 -2.31
CA ILE A 82 -2.54 -2.31 -1.20
C ILE A 82 -1.19 -2.94 -1.54
N LEU A 83 -1.06 -3.53 -2.73
CA LEU A 83 0.20 -4.09 -3.20
C LEU A 83 1.28 -3.01 -3.36
N PHE A 84 0.93 -1.86 -3.92
CA PHE A 84 1.84 -0.72 -4.09
C PHE A 84 2.44 -0.28 -2.76
N TYR A 85 1.62 0.00 -1.74
CA TYR A 85 2.14 0.43 -0.45
C TYR A 85 2.86 -0.68 0.32
N SER A 86 2.46 -1.95 0.13
CA SER A 86 3.19 -3.11 0.65
C SER A 86 4.61 -3.19 0.04
N GLU A 87 4.73 -3.01 -1.28
CA GLU A 87 6.02 -2.99 -1.97
C GLU A 87 6.88 -1.80 -1.52
N LEU A 88 6.31 -0.59 -1.42
CA LEU A 88 7.03 0.57 -0.89
C LEU A 88 7.54 0.34 0.54
N ASN A 89 6.76 -0.37 1.37
CA ASN A 89 7.18 -0.70 2.73
C ASN A 89 8.40 -1.63 2.74
N SER A 90 8.58 -2.46 1.71
CA SER A 90 9.72 -3.38 1.59
C SER A 90 11.02 -2.72 1.10
N LEU A 91 10.94 -1.54 0.50
CA LEU A 91 12.12 -0.78 0.06
C LEU A 91 12.95 -0.31 1.26
N SER A 92 14.23 0.00 1.05
CA SER A 92 15.05 0.60 2.10
C SER A 92 14.71 2.09 2.30
N ASP A 93 14.92 2.59 3.51
CA ASP A 93 14.69 4.01 3.81
C ASP A 93 15.56 4.92 2.95
N GLU A 94 16.79 4.51 2.62
CA GLU A 94 17.68 5.31 1.78
C GLU A 94 17.11 5.52 0.37
N ILE A 95 16.46 4.50 -0.21
CA ILE A 95 15.80 4.62 -1.51
C ILE A 95 14.61 5.58 -1.40
N LEU A 96 13.78 5.38 -0.38
CA LEU A 96 12.60 6.22 -0.13
C LEU A 96 12.95 7.69 0.08
N GLU A 97 13.92 7.97 0.95
CA GLU A 97 14.40 9.32 1.25
C GLU A 97 15.07 9.98 0.03
N GLN A 98 15.84 9.23 -0.78
CA GLN A 98 16.46 9.75 -2.01
C GLN A 98 15.45 10.16 -3.09
N HIS A 99 14.24 9.60 -3.04
CA HIS A 99 13.19 9.83 -4.03
C HIS A 99 11.99 10.62 -3.46
N ASP A 100 12.23 11.35 -2.36
CA ASP A 100 11.26 12.23 -1.71
C ASP A 100 9.94 11.52 -1.35
N PHE A 101 10.04 10.30 -0.82
CA PHE A 101 8.90 9.47 -0.43
C PHE A 101 9.14 8.75 0.91
N PRO A 102 9.32 9.46 2.04
CA PRO A 102 9.57 8.83 3.34
C PRO A 102 8.40 7.96 3.80
N ARG A 103 8.60 7.15 4.85
CA ARG A 103 7.57 6.24 5.39
C ARG A 103 6.27 6.96 5.76
N GLU A 104 6.37 8.21 6.22
CA GLU A 104 5.23 9.06 6.53
C GLU A 104 4.33 9.32 5.31
N GLU A 105 4.88 9.40 4.10
CA GLU A 105 4.08 9.52 2.85
C GLU A 105 3.29 8.24 2.60
N ILE A 106 3.91 7.06 2.80
CA ILE A 106 3.21 5.76 2.69
C ILE A 106 2.01 5.72 3.65
N VAL A 107 2.20 6.15 4.89
CA VAL A 107 1.15 6.20 5.91
C VAL A 107 0.05 7.16 5.52
N SER A 108 0.40 8.35 5.01
CA SER A 108 -0.58 9.33 4.53
C SER A 108 -1.41 8.74 3.40
N GLY A 109 -0.75 8.17 2.39
CA GLY A 109 -1.41 7.54 1.24
C GLY A 109 -2.36 6.39 1.63
N ILE A 110 -1.98 5.56 2.60
CA ILE A 110 -2.86 4.51 3.16
C ILE A 110 -4.07 5.11 3.87
N ARG A 111 -3.90 6.18 4.64
CA ARG A 111 -5.02 6.85 5.34
C ARG A 111 -5.96 7.56 4.37
N ASP A 112 -5.43 8.16 3.32
CA ASP A 112 -6.24 8.75 2.26
C ASP A 112 -7.05 7.68 1.53
N LEU A 113 -6.42 6.56 1.19
CA LEU A 113 -7.09 5.39 0.64
C LEU A 113 -8.21 4.89 1.56
N SER A 114 -7.95 4.76 2.86
CA SER A 114 -8.94 4.29 3.82
C SER A 114 -10.15 5.21 3.91
N ASN A 115 -9.93 6.54 3.87
CA ASN A 115 -11.01 7.53 3.84
C ASN A 115 -11.85 7.42 2.57
N ILE A 116 -11.23 7.22 1.41
CA ILE A 116 -11.92 7.11 0.11
C ILE A 116 -12.80 5.85 0.07
N TYR A 117 -12.27 4.72 0.54
CA TYR A 117 -12.97 3.43 0.49
C TYR A 117 -13.82 3.14 1.74
N GLY A 118 -13.87 4.06 2.71
CA GLY A 118 -14.66 3.91 3.94
C GLY A 118 -14.16 2.83 4.89
N ILE A 119 -12.85 2.57 4.90
CA ILE A 119 -12.20 1.61 5.81
C ILE A 119 -11.73 2.37 7.05
N ASP A 120 -12.16 1.92 8.24
CA ASP A 120 -11.78 2.55 9.50
C ASP A 120 -10.41 2.05 9.97
N LEU A 121 -9.38 2.90 9.84
CA LEU A 121 -8.04 2.66 10.36
C LEU A 121 -7.78 3.35 11.70
N ASN A 122 -8.78 3.95 12.37
CA ASN A 122 -8.59 4.57 13.69
C ASN A 122 -8.29 3.57 14.80
N ILE A 123 -8.42 2.27 14.52
CA ILE A 123 -7.95 1.18 15.38
C ILE A 123 -6.41 1.16 15.49
N PHE A 124 -5.69 1.78 14.55
CA PHE A 124 -4.24 1.90 14.55
C PHE A 124 -3.80 3.21 15.21
N PRO A 125 -2.72 3.19 16.02
CA PRO A 125 -2.16 4.39 16.63
C PRO A 125 -1.72 5.46 15.59
N PRO A 126 -1.74 6.75 15.96
CA PRO A 126 -1.17 7.81 15.13
C PRO A 126 0.37 7.72 15.10
N ILE A 127 0.97 8.16 13.98
CA ILE A 127 2.41 8.08 13.66
C ILE A 127 3.13 9.42 13.85
#